data_AF-A0A9E2BIV8-F1
#
_entry.id   AF-A0A9E2BIV8-F1
#
_cell.length_a   1.000
_cell.length_b   1.000
_cell.length_c   1.000
_cell.angle_alpha   90.00
_cell.angle_beta   90.00
_cell.angle_gamma   90.00
#
_symmetry.space_group_name_H-M   'P 1'
#
loop_
_entity.id
_entity.type
_entity.pdbx_description
1 polymer ?
#
loop_
_entity_poly.entity_id
_entity_poly.type
_entity_poly.pdbx_seq_one_letter_code
_entity_poly.pdbx_strand_id
1 'polypeptide(L)'
;PALEVLAPAPDRGWMHCGPAGSGHYVKMVHNGIEYGMMQAYAEGFALMKSRQDFDLDLAEVAETWRHGSVVRSWLLDLTADFLGDDQRLEDVEPFVADSGEGRWTAIEAIEQGVPTPVISSAIMMRFASQGQIDYSSKLLAMMRQGFGGHALKNRGDS
;
A
#
# COMPACT_ATOMS: atom_id res chain seq x y z
N PRO A 1 26.04 -0.31 25.27
CA PRO A 1 25.58 -1.16 26.38
C PRO A 1 24.07 -1.44 26.41
N ALA A 2 23.18 -0.44 26.54
CA ALA A 2 21.74 -0.70 26.67
C ALA A 2 21.04 -1.06 25.33
N LEU A 3 21.42 -0.40 24.23
CA LEU A 3 20.87 -0.68 22.89
C LEU A 3 21.32 -2.05 22.33
N GLU A 4 22.54 -2.48 22.66
CA GLU A 4 23.11 -3.78 22.25
C GLU A 4 22.36 -4.98 22.84
N VAL A 5 21.78 -4.83 24.03
CA VAL A 5 21.04 -5.91 24.72
C VAL A 5 19.65 -6.15 24.09
N LEU A 6 19.09 -5.14 23.43
CA LEU A 6 17.79 -5.22 22.73
C LEU A 6 17.94 -5.44 21.22
N ALA A 7 19.18 -5.51 20.74
CA ALA A 7 19.45 -5.64 19.33
C ALA A 7 19.09 -7.04 18.81
N PRO A 8 18.58 -7.17 17.57
CA PRO A 8 18.35 -8.47 16.94
C PRO A 8 19.62 -9.32 16.80
N ALA A 9 20.79 -8.66 16.81
CA ALA A 9 22.09 -9.30 16.74
C ALA A 9 23.16 -8.41 17.40
N PRO A 10 24.30 -8.98 17.84
CA PRO A 10 25.32 -8.27 18.61
C PRO A 10 25.93 -7.06 17.88
N ASP A 11 26.05 -7.14 16.56
CA ASP A 11 26.80 -6.20 15.72
C ASP A 11 25.94 -5.49 14.67
N ARG A 12 24.63 -5.78 14.59
CA ARG A 12 23.76 -5.29 13.51
C ARG A 12 22.30 -5.18 13.94
N GLY A 13 21.52 -4.40 13.20
CA GLY A 13 20.08 -4.23 13.45
C GLY A 13 19.74 -3.18 14.52
N TRP A 14 20.72 -2.36 14.92
CA TRP A 14 20.51 -1.23 15.83
C TRP A 14 21.45 -0.09 15.46
N MET A 15 21.05 1.15 15.75
CA MET A 15 21.88 2.34 15.58
C MET A 15 21.41 3.46 16.50
N HIS A 16 22.31 4.40 16.84
CA HIS A 16 21.94 5.66 17.49
C HIS A 16 21.66 6.71 16.41
N CYS A 17 20.38 7.08 16.23
CA CYS A 17 19.92 7.89 15.09
C CYS A 17 20.23 9.40 15.18
N GLY A 18 20.82 9.89 16.27
CA GLY A 18 21.09 11.32 16.47
C GLY A 18 20.49 11.85 17.78
N PRO A 19 20.19 13.17 17.87
CA PRO A 19 19.56 13.78 19.03
C PRO A 19 18.20 13.16 19.41
N ALA A 20 17.67 13.56 20.56
CA ALA A 20 16.34 13.14 21.00
C ALA A 20 15.28 13.40 19.92
N GLY A 21 14.45 12.38 19.64
CA GLY A 21 13.43 12.41 18.57
C GLY A 21 13.88 11.80 17.24
N SER A 22 15.18 11.75 16.92
CA SER A 22 15.65 11.23 15.63
C SER A 22 15.30 9.76 15.38
N GLY A 23 15.33 8.92 16.42
CA GLY A 23 14.91 7.52 16.30
C GLY A 23 13.44 7.35 15.93
N HIS A 24 12.56 8.15 16.55
CA HIS A 24 11.13 8.12 16.24
C HIS A 24 10.87 8.63 14.82
N TYR A 25 11.52 9.73 14.43
CA TYR A 25 11.43 10.26 13.06
C TYR A 25 11.82 9.21 12.01
N VAL A 26 12.97 8.56 12.18
CA VAL A 26 13.44 7.50 11.25
C VAL A 26 12.44 6.34 11.18
N LYS A 27 11.84 5.95 12.32
CA LYS A 27 10.81 4.90 12.36
C LYS A 27 9.53 5.32 11.62
N MET A 28 9.09 6.56 11.77
CA MET A 28 7.91 7.06 11.07
C MET A 28 8.13 7.08 9.55
N VAL A 29 9.30 7.53 9.08
CA VAL A 29 9.67 7.47 7.66
C VAL A 29 9.72 6.01 7.16
N HIS A 30 10.29 5.10 7.95
CA HIS A 30 10.30 3.67 7.63
C HIS A 30 8.88 3.13 7.43
N ASN A 31 7.94 3.44 8.32
CA ASN A 31 6.54 3.04 8.17
C ASN A 31 5.91 3.64 6.90
N GLY A 32 6.24 4.88 6.55
CA GLY A 32 5.82 5.49 5.28
C GLY A 32 6.32 4.74 4.05
N ILE A 33 7.55 4.21 4.08
CA ILE A 33 8.10 3.37 2.99
C ILE A 33 7.28 2.08 2.84
N GLU A 34 6.92 1.44 3.95
CA GLU A 34 6.11 0.21 3.96
C GLU A 34 4.75 0.43 3.29
N TYR A 35 4.11 1.59 3.47
CA TYR A 35 2.86 1.93 2.77
C TYR A 35 3.00 1.86 1.26
N GLY A 36 4.09 2.45 0.73
CA GLY A 36 4.38 2.44 -0.70
C GLY A 36 4.63 1.03 -1.23
N MET A 37 5.41 0.23 -0.49
CA MET A 37 5.70 -1.16 -0.86
C MET A 37 4.45 -2.03 -0.86
N MET A 38 3.63 -1.97 0.19
CA MET A 38 2.37 -2.71 0.28
C MET A 38 1.41 -2.32 -0.86
N GLN A 39 1.31 -1.01 -1.17
CA GLN A 39 0.47 -0.55 -2.27
C GLN A 39 0.96 -1.09 -3.61
N ALA A 40 2.27 -1.04 -3.88
CA ALA A 40 2.84 -1.55 -5.12
C ALA A 40 2.61 -3.05 -5.30
N TYR A 41 2.71 -3.84 -4.22
CA TYR A 41 2.34 -5.26 -4.26
C TYR A 41 0.87 -5.46 -4.61
N ALA A 42 -0.03 -4.81 -3.87
CA ALA A 42 -1.47 -4.96 -4.09
C ALA A 42 -1.89 -4.60 -5.53
N GLU A 43 -1.36 -3.49 -6.07
CA GLU A 43 -1.61 -3.07 -7.46
C GLU A 43 -1.08 -4.08 -8.48
N GLY A 44 0.14 -4.59 -8.28
CA GLY A 44 0.75 -5.57 -9.16
C GLY A 44 -0.04 -6.89 -9.22
N PHE A 45 -0.43 -7.43 -8.06
CA PHE A 45 -1.25 -8.64 -7.99
C PHE A 45 -2.65 -8.42 -8.58
N ALA A 46 -3.29 -7.28 -8.31
CA ALA A 46 -4.58 -6.95 -8.92
C ALA A 46 -4.49 -6.84 -10.45
N LEU A 47 -3.41 -6.26 -10.97
CA LEU A 47 -3.16 -6.20 -12.41
C LEU A 47 -3.01 -7.59 -13.01
N MET A 48 -2.23 -8.49 -12.39
CA MET A 48 -2.11 -9.88 -12.84
C MET A 48 -3.47 -10.60 -12.79
N LYS A 49 -4.24 -10.43 -11.70
CA LYS A 49 -5.57 -11.02 -11.57
C LYS A 49 -6.55 -10.55 -12.66
N SER A 50 -6.42 -9.31 -13.11
CA SER A 50 -7.28 -8.74 -14.15
C SER A 50 -7.09 -9.38 -15.54
N ARG A 51 -5.97 -10.09 -15.76
CA ARG A 51 -5.65 -10.76 -17.03
C ARG A 51 -6.18 -12.19 -17.05
N GLN A 52 -7.51 -12.31 -17.19
CA GLN A 52 -8.26 -13.57 -17.02
C GLN A 52 -7.94 -14.68 -18.03
N ASP A 53 -7.46 -14.37 -19.22
CA ASP A 53 -7.09 -15.34 -20.27
C ASP A 53 -5.79 -16.11 -19.97
N PHE A 54 -5.00 -15.67 -19.00
CA PHE A 54 -3.77 -16.37 -18.60
C PHE A 54 -3.98 -17.33 -17.42
N ASP A 55 -5.13 -17.26 -16.75
CA ASP A 55 -5.50 -18.11 -15.60
C ASP A 55 -4.35 -18.31 -14.60
N LEU A 56 -3.71 -17.19 -14.21
CA LEU A 56 -2.51 -17.20 -13.39
C LEU A 56 -2.82 -17.67 -11.96
N ASP A 57 -2.02 -18.62 -11.45
CA ASP A 57 -1.96 -18.94 -10.04
C ASP A 57 -1.11 -17.91 -9.30
N LEU A 58 -1.77 -16.97 -8.62
CA LEU A 58 -1.08 -15.88 -7.92
C LEU A 58 -0.32 -16.36 -6.69
N ALA A 59 -0.76 -17.46 -6.07
CA ALA A 59 -0.08 -18.06 -4.94
C ALA A 59 1.27 -18.64 -5.39
N GLU A 60 1.29 -19.37 -6.50
CA GLU A 60 2.52 -19.93 -7.08
C GLU A 60 3.49 -18.84 -7.57
N VAL A 61 2.97 -17.74 -8.14
CA VAL A 61 3.79 -16.58 -8.51
C VAL A 61 4.44 -15.95 -7.27
N ALA A 62 3.67 -15.70 -6.21
CA ALA A 62 4.18 -15.13 -4.97
C ALA A 62 5.24 -16.04 -4.32
N GLU A 63 4.99 -17.34 -4.28
CA GLU A 63 5.95 -18.36 -3.82
C GLU A 63 7.25 -18.30 -4.61
N THR A 64 7.15 -18.30 -5.93
CA THR A 64 8.32 -18.26 -6.81
C THR A 64 9.17 -17.02 -6.52
N TRP A 65 8.54 -15.87 -6.28
CA TRP A 65 9.25 -14.64 -5.99
C TRP A 65 9.92 -14.62 -4.61
N ARG A 66 9.61 -15.53 -3.67
CA ARG A 66 10.37 -15.67 -2.42
C ARG A 66 11.82 -16.08 -2.67
N HIS A 67 12.07 -16.75 -3.81
CA HIS A 67 13.35 -17.37 -4.12
C HIS A 67 14.10 -16.62 -5.22
N GLY A 68 15.12 -15.85 -4.83
CA GLY A 68 16.05 -15.21 -5.78
C GLY A 68 15.54 -13.94 -6.46
N SER A 69 14.30 -13.53 -6.22
CA SER A 69 13.77 -12.25 -6.69
C SER A 69 14.42 -11.05 -5.99
N VAL A 70 14.51 -9.93 -6.71
CA VAL A 70 14.92 -8.64 -6.14
C VAL A 70 13.88 -8.10 -5.15
N VAL A 71 12.59 -8.38 -5.37
CA VAL A 71 11.53 -7.84 -4.51
C VAL A 71 11.32 -8.64 -3.22
N ARG A 72 12.03 -9.76 -3.03
CA ARG A 72 11.92 -10.60 -1.83
C ARG A 72 12.00 -9.76 -0.55
N SER A 73 11.06 -10.01 0.35
CA SER A 73 10.90 -9.26 1.59
C SER A 73 9.91 -9.98 2.49
N TRP A 74 9.90 -9.64 3.78
CA TRP A 74 8.90 -10.17 4.70
C TRP A 74 7.46 -9.86 4.27
N LEU A 75 7.22 -8.71 3.62
CA LEU A 75 5.89 -8.39 3.05
C LEU A 75 5.50 -9.36 1.93
N LEU A 76 6.45 -9.79 1.11
CA LEU A 76 6.20 -10.82 0.10
C LEU A 76 5.94 -12.18 0.75
N ASP A 77 6.65 -12.50 1.83
CA ASP A 77 6.44 -13.75 2.57
C ASP A 77 4.99 -13.83 3.10
N LEU A 78 4.51 -12.75 3.74
CA LEU A 78 3.11 -12.65 4.16
C LEU A 78 2.13 -12.76 2.98
N THR A 79 2.44 -12.10 1.86
CA THR A 79 1.58 -12.13 0.67
C THR A 79 1.46 -13.55 0.10
N ALA A 80 2.57 -14.29 0.02
CA ALA A 80 2.57 -15.67 -0.44
C ALA A 80 1.77 -16.58 0.49
N ASP A 81 1.89 -16.38 1.80
CA ASP A 81 1.14 -17.16 2.78
C ASP A 81 -0.38 -16.91 2.65
N PHE A 82 -0.82 -15.64 2.57
CA PHE A 82 -2.24 -15.30 2.42
C PHE A 82 -2.85 -15.82 1.11
N LEU A 83 -2.12 -15.69 -0.01
CA LEU A 83 -2.59 -16.18 -1.31
C LEU A 83 -2.61 -17.71 -1.37
N GLY A 84 -1.68 -18.37 -0.67
CA GLY A 84 -1.67 -19.83 -0.52
C GLY A 84 -2.89 -20.37 0.22
N ASP A 85 -3.41 -19.60 1.19
CA ASP A 85 -4.66 -19.93 1.89
C ASP A 85 -5.90 -19.64 1.03
N ASP A 86 -6.05 -18.41 0.52
CA ASP A 86 -7.12 -18.04 -0.42
C ASP A 86 -6.72 -16.88 -1.34
N GLN A 87 -6.42 -17.19 -2.60
CA GLN A 87 -6.13 -16.17 -3.61
C GLN A 87 -7.37 -15.44 -4.16
N ARG A 88 -8.59 -15.83 -3.78
CA ARG A 88 -9.82 -15.16 -4.25
C ARG A 88 -10.21 -13.98 -3.37
N LEU A 89 -9.93 -14.05 -2.07
CA LEU A 89 -10.16 -12.98 -1.09
C LEU A 89 -11.64 -12.54 -1.02
N GLU A 90 -12.58 -13.45 -1.29
CA GLU A 90 -14.01 -13.14 -1.42
C GLU A 90 -14.64 -12.64 -0.11
N ASP A 91 -14.10 -13.07 1.03
CA ASP A 91 -14.57 -12.70 2.37
C ASP A 91 -13.91 -11.41 2.92
N VAL A 92 -13.03 -10.76 2.14
CA VAL A 92 -12.29 -9.56 2.55
C VAL A 92 -12.94 -8.31 1.95
N GLU A 93 -13.34 -7.37 2.82
CA GLU A 93 -13.85 -6.08 2.34
C GLU A 93 -12.72 -5.25 1.68
N PRO A 94 -13.00 -4.52 0.58
CA PRO A 94 -12.03 -3.65 -0.08
C PRO A 94 -11.82 -2.33 0.69
N PHE A 95 -11.53 -2.45 1.98
CA PHE A 95 -11.32 -1.36 2.93
C PHE A 95 -9.95 -1.52 3.57
N VAL A 96 -9.14 -0.45 3.54
CA VAL A 96 -7.85 -0.46 4.21
C VAL A 96 -7.77 0.70 5.20
N ALA A 97 -7.55 0.35 6.46
CA ALA A 97 -7.44 1.32 7.55
C ALA A 97 -6.20 2.21 7.39
N ASP A 98 -6.27 3.41 7.96
CA ASP A 98 -5.14 4.33 8.09
C ASP A 98 -4.74 4.42 9.56
N SER A 99 -3.60 3.83 9.92
CA SER A 99 -3.04 3.90 11.27
C SER A 99 -2.37 5.25 11.59
N GLY A 100 -2.20 6.11 10.58
CA GLY A 100 -1.76 7.49 10.72
C GLY A 100 -0.30 7.73 10.36
N GLU A 101 0.57 6.72 10.35
CA GLU A 101 2.00 6.90 10.09
C GLU A 101 2.27 7.30 8.63
N GLY A 102 1.62 6.66 7.67
CA GLY A 102 1.73 7.06 6.25
C GLY A 102 1.20 8.48 5.99
N ARG A 103 0.14 8.87 6.70
CA ARG A 103 -0.40 10.25 6.67
C ARG A 103 0.61 11.24 7.24
N TRP A 104 1.20 10.93 8.38
CA TRP A 104 2.23 11.76 9.00
C TRP A 104 3.41 11.95 8.04
N THR A 105 3.92 10.87 7.42
CA THR A 105 5.05 10.95 6.49
C THR A 105 4.74 11.82 5.27
N ALA A 106 3.52 11.76 4.75
CA ALA A 106 3.10 12.60 3.62
C ALA A 106 3.03 14.09 3.98
N ILE A 107 2.55 14.41 5.19
CA ILE A 107 2.51 15.80 5.70
C ILE A 107 3.94 16.32 5.91
N GLU A 108 4.80 15.55 6.59
CA GLU A 108 6.20 15.91 6.83
C GLU A 108 6.95 16.19 5.52
N ALA A 109 6.71 15.37 4.49
CA ALA A 109 7.31 15.57 3.18
C ALA A 109 6.91 16.91 2.53
N ILE A 110 5.65 17.32 2.69
CA ILE A 110 5.16 18.62 2.21
C ILE A 110 5.81 19.76 3.01
N GLU A 111 5.85 19.65 4.33
CA GLU A 111 6.43 20.67 5.21
C GLU A 111 7.93 20.90 4.92
N GLN A 112 8.67 19.83 4.61
CA GLN A 112 10.08 19.93 4.22
C GLN A 112 10.31 20.25 2.72
N GLY A 113 9.26 20.22 1.89
CA GLY A 113 9.39 20.40 0.44
C GLY A 113 10.10 19.25 -0.27
N VAL A 114 10.01 18.02 0.26
CA VAL A 114 10.62 16.82 -0.30
C VAL A 114 9.57 15.99 -1.06
N PRO A 115 9.78 15.66 -2.35
CA PRO A 115 8.78 14.91 -3.11
C PRO A 115 8.72 13.43 -2.70
N THR A 116 7.56 12.96 -2.23
CA THR A 116 7.29 11.56 -1.86
C THR A 116 6.05 10.98 -2.58
N PRO A 117 6.03 10.96 -3.94
CA PRO A 117 4.83 10.64 -4.70
C PRO A 117 4.28 9.23 -4.45
N VAL A 118 5.15 8.24 -4.25
CA VAL A 118 4.73 6.85 -4.01
C VAL A 118 3.97 6.72 -2.68
N ILE A 119 4.52 7.28 -1.60
CA ILE A 119 3.91 7.27 -0.26
C ILE A 119 2.61 8.08 -0.27
N SER A 120 2.64 9.24 -0.94
CA SER A 120 1.47 10.12 -1.08
C SER A 120 0.33 9.44 -1.85
N SER A 121 0.62 8.75 -2.94
CA SER A 121 -0.40 7.98 -3.67
C SER A 121 -0.92 6.80 -2.85
N ALA A 122 -0.05 6.09 -2.13
CA ALA A 122 -0.46 4.97 -1.29
C ALA A 122 -1.48 5.40 -0.22
N ILE A 123 -1.25 6.53 0.46
CA ILE A 123 -2.22 7.05 1.43
C ILE A 123 -3.53 7.52 0.78
N MET A 124 -3.47 8.15 -0.40
CA MET A 124 -4.68 8.54 -1.14
C MET A 124 -5.52 7.32 -1.55
N MET A 125 -4.87 6.20 -1.91
CA MET A 125 -5.58 4.95 -2.21
C MET A 125 -6.25 4.34 -0.98
N ARG A 126 -5.69 4.53 0.23
CA ARG A 126 -6.39 4.18 1.48
C ARG A 126 -7.68 4.99 1.63
N PHE A 127 -7.61 6.31 1.46
CA PHE A 127 -8.81 7.17 1.53
C PHE A 127 -9.84 6.79 0.48
N ALA A 128 -9.41 6.48 -0.75
CA ALA A 128 -10.29 6.01 -1.80
C ALA A 128 -11.02 4.71 -1.40
N SER A 129 -10.31 3.73 -0.81
CA SER A 129 -10.91 2.48 -0.31
C SER A 129 -11.96 2.70 0.79
N GLN A 130 -11.87 3.82 1.51
CA GLN A 130 -12.81 4.21 2.56
C GLN A 130 -14.02 5.01 2.03
N GLY A 131 -14.20 5.04 0.69
CA GLY A 131 -15.29 5.76 0.03
C GLY A 131 -15.06 7.28 -0.11
N GLN A 132 -13.88 7.81 0.21
CA GLN A 132 -13.63 9.25 0.12
C GLN A 132 -13.56 9.77 -1.33
N ILE A 133 -13.45 8.88 -2.32
CA ILE A 133 -13.45 9.21 -3.75
C ILE A 133 -14.86 9.27 -4.35
N ASP A 134 -15.90 8.86 -3.61
CA ASP A 134 -17.26 8.71 -4.12
C ASP A 134 -17.85 10.01 -4.67
N TYR A 135 -17.77 11.09 -3.89
CA TYR A 135 -18.38 12.37 -4.24
C TYR A 135 -17.74 12.96 -5.50
N SER A 136 -16.41 12.98 -5.55
CA SER A 136 -15.67 13.49 -6.70
C SER A 136 -15.94 12.66 -7.96
N SER A 137 -16.03 11.33 -7.83
CA SER A 137 -16.36 10.43 -8.94
C SER A 137 -17.78 10.67 -9.47
N LYS A 138 -18.76 10.84 -8.58
CA LYS A 138 -20.16 11.16 -8.95
C LYS A 138 -20.24 12.51 -9.66
N LEU A 139 -19.59 13.54 -9.11
CA LEU A 139 -19.56 14.87 -9.73
C LEU A 139 -18.89 14.84 -11.11
N LEU A 140 -17.78 14.10 -11.25
CA LEU A 140 -17.09 13.92 -12.53
C LEU A 140 -18.00 13.22 -13.57
N ALA A 141 -18.74 12.19 -13.16
CA ALA A 141 -19.71 11.52 -14.04
C ALA A 141 -20.81 12.49 -14.51
N MET A 142 -21.36 13.30 -13.61
CA MET A 142 -22.34 14.34 -13.94
C MET A 142 -21.78 15.37 -14.91
N MET A 143 -20.54 15.84 -14.71
CA MET A 143 -19.88 16.78 -15.63
C MET A 143 -19.71 16.18 -17.03
N ARG A 144 -19.32 14.90 -17.11
CA ARG A 144 -19.19 14.17 -18.38
C ARG A 144 -20.54 13.99 -19.08
N GLN A 145 -21.61 13.76 -18.34
CA GLN A 145 -22.96 13.73 -18.90
C GLN A 145 -23.35 15.13 -19.42
N GLY A 146 -23.22 16.16 -18.61
CA GLY A 146 -23.67 17.52 -18.96
C GLY A 146 -22.90 18.12 -20.13
N PHE A 147 -21.60 17.90 -20.22
CA PHE A 147 -20.76 18.43 -21.30
C PHE A 147 -20.72 17.53 -22.54
N GLY A 148 -20.58 16.21 -22.34
CA GLY A 148 -20.30 15.25 -23.42
C GLY A 148 -21.45 14.29 -23.75
N GLY A 149 -22.58 14.38 -23.05
CA GLY A 149 -23.71 13.46 -23.25
C GLY A 149 -23.43 12.01 -22.82
N HIS A 150 -22.37 11.75 -22.05
CA HIS A 150 -22.02 10.41 -21.59
C HIS A 150 -23.12 9.83 -20.67
N ALA A 151 -23.44 8.54 -20.85
CA ALA A 151 -24.42 7.86 -20.02
C ALA A 151 -23.98 7.79 -18.56
N LEU A 152 -24.94 7.99 -17.64
CA LEU A 152 -24.78 7.72 -16.22
C LEU A 152 -25.24 6.30 -15.91
N LYS A 153 -24.60 5.68 -14.91
CA LYS A 153 -25.09 4.46 -14.27
C LYS A 153 -25.81 4.85 -12.98
N ASN A 154 -27.09 4.52 -12.84
CA ASN A 154 -27.85 4.81 -11.63
C ASN A 154 -27.58 3.75 -10.57
N ARG A 155 -27.82 4.12 -9.31
CA ARG A 155 -27.72 3.18 -8.19
C ARG A 155 -28.81 2.10 -8.34
N GLY A 156 -28.40 0.86 -8.58
CA GLY A 156 -29.31 -0.27 -8.79
C GLY A 156 -29.41 -0.76 -10.24
N ASP A 157 -28.76 -0.08 -11.19
CA ASP A 157 -28.55 -0.65 -12.52
C ASP A 157 -27.50 -1.77 -12.37
N SER A 158 -27.92 -3.03 -12.49
CA SER A 158 -27.01 -4.19 -12.57
C SER A 158 -26.20 -4.13 -13.86
#